data_AF-A0A9E1MLT3-F1
#
_entry.id   AF-A0A9E1MLT3-F1
#
_cell.length_a   1.000
_cell.length_b   1.000
_cell.length_c   1.000
_cell.angle_alpha   90.00
_cell.angle_beta   90.00
_cell.angle_gamma   90.00
#
_symmetry.space_group_name_H-M   'P 1'
#
loop_
_entity.id
_entity.type
_entity.pdbx_description
1 polymer ?
#
loop_
_entity_poly.entity_id
_entity_poly.type
_entity_poly.pdbx_seq_one_letter_code
_entity_poly.pdbx_strand_id
1 'polypeptide(L)'
;MLFEHIDFLDEQFTCQKDKFIGIRDGKIAYIGSSRPEGDWGERYDGHHGLLMSGFVNAHSHAPMVLLRGYAENLPLDRWLNDRVFPFEDKLTDDAVYASTTLACAEMLRFGTVSFTDMYFFCQSMARAIVSSGIKCNLSRGLTVFSDRGYKTLDAYRDNLDLLQNFNGMGGGRLKIDLCIHGEYTSTPKVVEEVAHHAKDVGARMHIHLSETKKEHEECKQRHGLTPAAYFEKLGLFDQPTTAAHCVWIEGEDFDILKRKGVTVACNPVSNMKLASGFAPVPQLLDLGINIALGTDGCASNNNLNIMQDLYLFGMLYKGVSGDPTVVTPAQALAAVTVNGFRSQGRMDSGAIKVGNRADLIVLNTDVPSMYPATDVACNVVYAAQGADVKLTMVDGKVLYQNGEYTTIDIEKAQFDTQKHTNLILKQL
;
A
#
# COMPACT_ATOMS: atom_id res chain seq x y z
N MET A 1 -21.37 0.45 -16.08
CA MET A 1 -20.42 -0.09 -17.08
C MET A 1 -20.60 -1.60 -17.15
N LEU A 2 -20.54 -2.18 -18.33
CA LEU A 2 -20.60 -3.63 -18.55
C LEU A 2 -19.33 -4.09 -19.28
N PHE A 3 -18.55 -4.95 -18.64
CA PHE A 3 -17.48 -5.69 -19.29
C PHE A 3 -18.10 -6.89 -20.02
N GLU A 4 -17.83 -7.04 -21.30
CA GLU A 4 -18.39 -8.08 -22.17
C GLU A 4 -17.24 -8.96 -22.68
N HIS A 5 -17.45 -10.28 -22.74
CA HIS A 5 -16.44 -11.22 -23.23
C HIS A 5 -15.08 -11.14 -22.51
N ILE A 6 -15.12 -10.87 -21.20
CA ILE A 6 -13.91 -10.67 -20.37
C ILE A 6 -13.55 -11.97 -19.64
N ASP A 7 -12.26 -12.33 -19.64
CA ASP A 7 -11.73 -13.33 -18.73
C ASP A 7 -11.49 -12.66 -17.37
N PHE A 8 -11.74 -13.36 -16.25
CA PHE A 8 -11.47 -12.79 -14.93
C PHE A 8 -10.90 -13.78 -13.92
N LEU A 9 -10.15 -13.30 -12.94
CA LEU A 9 -9.71 -14.10 -11.79
C LEU A 9 -10.75 -14.06 -10.67
N ASP A 10 -11.30 -15.21 -10.29
CA ASP A 10 -12.25 -15.30 -9.18
C ASP A 10 -11.58 -15.19 -7.79
N GLU A 11 -12.37 -15.39 -6.73
CA GLU A 11 -11.92 -15.30 -5.34
C GLU A 11 -10.82 -16.32 -4.96
N GLN A 12 -10.65 -17.37 -5.78
CA GLN A 12 -9.62 -18.39 -5.62
C GLN A 12 -8.47 -18.18 -6.63
N PHE A 13 -8.45 -17.05 -7.32
CA PHE A 13 -7.53 -16.74 -8.42
C PHE A 13 -7.59 -17.76 -9.56
N THR A 14 -8.74 -18.39 -9.77
CA THR A 14 -8.98 -19.26 -10.92
C THR A 14 -9.54 -18.44 -12.07
N CYS A 15 -9.02 -18.66 -13.27
CA CYS A 15 -9.46 -17.94 -14.46
C CYS A 15 -10.82 -18.45 -14.94
N GLN A 16 -11.80 -17.54 -14.96
CA GLN A 16 -13.13 -17.74 -15.51
C GLN A 16 -13.22 -17.05 -16.85
N LYS A 17 -13.54 -17.81 -17.91
CA LYS A 17 -13.46 -17.32 -19.29
C LYS A 17 -14.78 -16.80 -19.84
N ASP A 18 -14.67 -15.81 -20.74
CA ASP A 18 -15.76 -15.28 -21.56
C ASP A 18 -17.02 -14.93 -20.74
N LYS A 19 -16.87 -13.93 -19.87
CA LYS A 19 -17.91 -13.53 -18.91
C LYS A 19 -18.43 -12.13 -19.20
N PHE A 20 -19.58 -11.85 -18.60
CA PHE A 20 -20.18 -10.53 -18.51
C PHE A 20 -20.13 -10.08 -17.06
N ILE A 21 -19.52 -8.92 -16.80
CA ILE A 21 -19.40 -8.34 -15.47
C ILE A 21 -20.02 -6.94 -15.48
N GLY A 22 -21.13 -6.78 -14.76
CA GLY A 22 -21.91 -5.55 -14.72
C GLY A 22 -21.63 -4.75 -13.45
N ILE A 23 -21.29 -3.47 -13.61
CA ILE A 23 -21.02 -2.53 -12.51
C ILE A 23 -22.16 -1.51 -12.41
N ARG A 24 -22.74 -1.38 -11.21
CA ARG A 24 -23.76 -0.38 -10.85
C ARG A 24 -23.50 0.18 -9.46
N ASP A 25 -23.70 1.48 -9.29
CA ASP A 25 -23.58 2.19 -8.00
C ASP A 25 -22.27 1.89 -7.24
N GLY A 26 -21.17 1.83 -8.00
CA GLY A 26 -19.83 1.55 -7.49
C GLY A 26 -19.57 0.11 -7.04
N LYS A 27 -20.48 -0.81 -7.37
CA LYS A 27 -20.41 -2.22 -6.98
C LYS A 27 -20.53 -3.15 -8.17
N ILE A 28 -19.96 -4.34 -8.01
CA ILE A 28 -20.20 -5.47 -8.91
C ILE A 28 -21.65 -5.91 -8.69
N ALA A 29 -22.50 -5.74 -9.69
CA ALA A 29 -23.92 -6.03 -9.61
C ALA A 29 -24.31 -7.29 -10.40
N TYR A 30 -23.46 -7.74 -11.34
CA TYR A 30 -23.71 -8.93 -12.13
C TYR A 30 -22.40 -9.63 -12.52
N ILE A 31 -22.41 -10.96 -12.50
CA ILE A 31 -21.41 -11.84 -13.09
C ILE A 31 -22.16 -12.99 -13.76
N GLY A 32 -21.95 -13.24 -15.04
CA GLY A 32 -22.63 -14.34 -15.74
C GLY A 32 -22.05 -14.68 -17.10
N SER A 33 -22.53 -15.80 -17.68
CA SER A 33 -22.13 -16.26 -19.02
C SER A 33 -22.99 -15.68 -20.15
N SER A 34 -24.03 -14.92 -19.81
CA SER A 34 -24.93 -14.28 -20.77
C SER A 34 -24.98 -12.79 -20.49
N ARG A 35 -25.20 -12.01 -21.54
CA ARG A 35 -25.40 -10.57 -21.39
C ARG A 35 -26.62 -10.31 -20.49
N PRO A 36 -26.49 -9.51 -19.41
CA PRO A 36 -27.62 -9.16 -18.58
C PRO A 36 -28.60 -8.24 -19.34
N GLU A 37 -29.89 -8.36 -19.05
CA GLU A 37 -30.91 -7.49 -19.63
C GLU A 37 -30.79 -6.04 -19.11
N GLY A 38 -31.34 -5.11 -19.90
CA GLY A 38 -31.41 -3.68 -19.57
C GLY A 38 -30.17 -2.88 -19.98
N ASP A 39 -30.19 -1.59 -19.65
CA ASP A 39 -29.07 -0.68 -19.87
C ASP A 39 -28.05 -0.78 -18.73
N TRP A 40 -26.77 -0.85 -19.10
CA TRP A 40 -25.63 -0.92 -18.19
C TRP A 40 -24.64 0.24 -18.39
N GLY A 41 -25.01 1.24 -19.20
CA GLY A 41 -24.18 2.38 -19.55
C GLY A 41 -23.06 1.99 -20.51
N GLU A 42 -21.86 2.49 -20.25
CA GLU A 42 -20.68 2.19 -21.05
C GLU A 42 -20.40 0.69 -21.15
N ARG A 43 -20.02 0.23 -22.34
CA ARG A 43 -19.65 -1.15 -22.62
C ARG A 43 -18.14 -1.22 -22.88
N TYR A 44 -17.49 -2.19 -22.26
CA TYR A 44 -16.08 -2.48 -22.46
C TYR A 44 -15.94 -3.83 -23.15
N ASP A 45 -15.31 -3.85 -24.31
CA ASP A 45 -14.93 -5.08 -25.00
C ASP A 45 -13.75 -5.73 -24.25
N GLY A 46 -14.02 -6.84 -23.60
CA GLY A 46 -13.09 -7.59 -22.76
C GLY A 46 -12.24 -8.61 -23.51
N HIS A 47 -12.39 -8.75 -24.83
CA HIS A 47 -11.49 -9.63 -25.58
C HIS A 47 -10.03 -9.24 -25.34
N HIS A 48 -9.18 -10.25 -25.10
CA HIS A 48 -7.77 -10.06 -24.76
C HIS A 48 -7.50 -9.24 -23.48
N GLY A 49 -8.49 -9.16 -22.60
CA GLY A 49 -8.39 -8.58 -21.28
C GLY A 49 -8.54 -9.63 -20.18
N LEU A 50 -7.77 -9.47 -19.11
CA LEU A 50 -7.99 -10.17 -17.85
C LEU A 50 -8.44 -9.16 -16.79
N LEU A 51 -9.68 -9.29 -16.34
CA LEU A 51 -10.20 -8.51 -15.23
C LEU A 51 -9.83 -9.18 -13.90
N MET A 52 -9.28 -8.41 -12.97
CA MET A 52 -8.99 -8.89 -11.62
C MET A 52 -9.21 -7.79 -10.58
N SER A 53 -9.15 -8.16 -9.30
CA SER A 53 -9.13 -7.16 -8.22
C SER A 53 -7.98 -6.20 -8.47
N GLY A 54 -8.23 -4.90 -8.28
CA GLY A 54 -7.16 -3.92 -8.25
C GLY A 54 -6.23 -4.16 -7.08
N PHE A 55 -5.02 -3.62 -7.21
CA PHE A 55 -3.95 -3.81 -6.24
C PHE A 55 -4.06 -2.85 -5.05
N VAL A 56 -3.59 -3.32 -3.90
CA VAL A 56 -3.41 -2.51 -2.70
C VAL A 56 -1.93 -2.40 -2.37
N ASN A 57 -1.44 -1.16 -2.31
CA ASN A 57 -0.12 -0.85 -1.78
C ASN A 57 -0.23 -0.61 -0.27
N ALA A 58 0.05 -1.62 0.55
CA ALA A 58 -0.22 -1.61 1.98
C ALA A 58 0.78 -0.78 2.82
N HIS A 59 1.82 -0.21 2.20
CA HIS A 59 2.77 0.67 2.86
C HIS A 59 3.51 1.54 1.83
N SER A 60 3.39 2.86 1.95
CA SER A 60 4.07 3.83 1.10
C SER A 60 4.37 5.15 1.82
N HIS A 61 5.23 5.94 1.16
CA HIS A 61 5.48 7.35 1.46
C HIS A 61 5.33 8.15 0.15
N ALA A 62 4.08 8.38 -0.29
CA ALA A 62 3.77 8.89 -1.63
C ALA A 62 4.52 10.18 -2.00
N PRO A 63 4.69 11.18 -1.10
CA PRO A 63 5.40 12.41 -1.48
C PRO A 63 6.88 12.21 -1.77
N MET A 64 7.48 11.08 -1.37
CA MET A 64 8.87 10.74 -1.67
C MET A 64 9.14 10.50 -3.15
N VAL A 65 8.14 10.58 -4.05
CA VAL A 65 8.41 10.74 -5.48
C VAL A 65 9.31 11.95 -5.77
N LEU A 66 9.32 12.98 -4.90
CA LEU A 66 10.25 14.12 -4.95
C LEU A 66 11.72 13.71 -4.77
N LEU A 67 11.96 12.60 -4.07
CA LEU A 67 13.26 12.06 -3.71
C LEU A 67 13.71 10.93 -4.65
N ARG A 68 12.94 10.65 -5.71
CA ARG A 68 13.25 9.57 -6.66
C ARG A 68 14.64 9.77 -7.27
N GLY A 69 15.56 8.84 -6.97
CA GLY A 69 16.94 8.87 -7.46
C GLY A 69 17.87 9.85 -6.74
N TYR A 70 17.46 10.43 -5.61
CA TYR A 70 18.24 11.45 -4.90
C TYR A 70 19.20 10.89 -3.82
N ALA A 71 18.73 9.92 -3.03
CA ALA A 71 19.42 9.38 -1.87
C ALA A 71 19.80 7.92 -2.12
N GLU A 72 20.89 7.69 -2.86
CA GLU A 72 21.27 6.36 -3.33
C GLU A 72 22.55 5.83 -2.68
N ASN A 73 22.68 4.50 -2.61
CA ASN A 73 23.88 3.78 -2.16
C ASN A 73 24.37 4.15 -0.74
N LEU A 74 23.44 4.29 0.20
CA LEU A 74 23.71 4.60 1.60
C LEU A 74 23.02 3.59 2.53
N PRO A 75 23.63 3.20 3.66
CA PRO A 75 22.93 2.49 4.73
C PRO A 75 21.77 3.33 5.29
N LEU A 76 20.70 2.70 5.79
CA LEU A 76 19.47 3.37 6.28
C LEU A 76 19.74 4.59 7.16
N ASP A 77 20.63 4.47 8.15
CA ASP A 77 20.97 5.56 9.09
C ASP A 77 21.54 6.81 8.37
N ARG A 78 22.45 6.63 7.40
CA ARG A 78 23.03 7.73 6.63
C ARG A 78 22.07 8.24 5.57
N TRP A 79 21.28 7.35 4.97
CA TRP A 79 20.24 7.69 4.03
C TRP A 79 19.21 8.64 4.67
N LEU A 80 18.73 8.30 5.87
CA LEU A 80 17.82 9.14 6.67
C LEU A 80 18.46 10.48 7.03
N ASN A 81 19.56 10.46 7.79
CA ASN A 81 20.09 11.65 8.45
C ASN A 81 20.83 12.62 7.50
N ASP A 82 21.41 12.14 6.40
CA ASP A 82 22.25 12.97 5.53
C ASP A 82 21.54 13.50 4.30
N ARG A 83 20.48 12.80 3.88
CA ARG A 83 19.83 13.04 2.59
C ARG A 83 18.34 13.26 2.74
N VAL A 84 17.62 12.28 3.31
CA VAL A 84 16.17 12.32 3.37
C VAL A 84 15.68 13.41 4.32
N PHE A 85 16.06 13.39 5.60
CA PHE A 85 15.60 14.40 6.57
C PHE A 85 15.97 15.84 6.17
N PRO A 86 17.20 16.15 5.71
CA PRO A 86 17.52 17.50 5.24
C PRO A 86 16.66 17.96 4.05
N PHE A 87 16.28 17.05 3.15
CA PHE A 87 15.36 17.35 2.05
C PHE A 87 13.94 17.57 2.56
N GLU A 88 13.47 16.70 3.46
CA GLU A 88 12.12 16.76 4.05
C GLU A 88 11.89 18.05 4.85
N ASP A 89 12.93 18.58 5.50
CA ASP A 89 12.92 19.87 6.19
C ASP A 89 12.60 21.07 5.26
N LYS A 90 12.67 20.87 3.94
CA LYS A 90 12.34 21.90 2.92
C LYS A 90 10.99 21.68 2.26
N LEU A 91 10.23 20.67 2.67
CA LEU A 91 8.91 20.40 2.12
C LEU A 91 7.93 21.55 2.38
N THR A 92 7.02 21.72 1.44
CA THR A 92 5.90 22.66 1.54
C THR A 92 4.61 21.93 1.19
N ASP A 93 3.47 22.48 1.62
CA ASP A 93 2.14 21.97 1.25
C ASP A 93 1.95 21.78 -0.26
N ASP A 94 2.41 22.76 -1.06
CA ASP A 94 2.33 22.69 -2.52
C ASP A 94 3.18 21.56 -3.10
N ALA A 95 4.40 21.37 -2.56
CA ALA A 95 5.29 20.29 -2.97
C ALA A 95 4.65 18.92 -2.67
N VAL A 96 4.07 18.76 -1.47
CA VAL A 96 3.40 17.52 -1.05
C VAL A 96 2.12 17.28 -1.85
N TYR A 97 1.32 18.30 -2.14
CA TYR A 97 0.13 18.14 -2.98
C TYR A 97 0.49 17.67 -4.39
N ALA A 98 1.47 18.34 -5.02
CA ALA A 98 1.92 18.01 -6.38
C ALA A 98 2.48 16.58 -6.45
N SER A 99 3.38 16.23 -5.52
CA SER A 99 4.02 14.93 -5.49
C SER A 99 3.04 13.79 -5.15
N THR A 100 2.10 14.01 -4.23
CA THR A 100 1.03 13.04 -3.94
C THR A 100 0.13 12.83 -5.16
N THR A 101 -0.17 13.89 -5.91
CA THR A 101 -0.94 13.78 -7.16
C THR A 101 -0.20 12.93 -8.19
N LEU A 102 1.10 13.15 -8.37
CA LEU A 102 1.93 12.34 -9.27
C LEU A 102 2.01 10.87 -8.80
N ALA A 103 2.18 10.64 -7.50
CA ALA A 103 2.20 9.30 -6.92
C ALA A 103 0.87 8.56 -7.15
N CYS A 104 -0.27 9.23 -6.97
CA CYS A 104 -1.58 8.66 -7.29
C CYS A 104 -1.69 8.29 -8.77
N ALA A 105 -1.20 9.13 -9.68
CA ALA A 105 -1.21 8.83 -11.11
C ALA A 105 -0.36 7.59 -11.44
N GLU A 106 0.85 7.50 -10.91
CA GLU A 106 1.72 6.34 -11.10
C GLU A 106 1.09 5.05 -10.55
N MET A 107 0.52 5.10 -9.35
CA MET A 107 -0.20 3.98 -8.73
C MET A 107 -1.38 3.53 -9.60
N LEU A 108 -2.22 4.46 -10.05
CA LEU A 108 -3.37 4.15 -10.90
C LEU A 108 -2.94 3.53 -12.23
N ARG A 109 -1.87 4.03 -12.85
CA ARG A 109 -1.29 3.46 -14.07
C ARG A 109 -0.86 2.01 -13.89
N PHE A 110 -0.37 1.65 -12.71
CA PHE A 110 0.08 0.30 -12.39
C PHE A 110 -0.98 -0.55 -11.66
N GLY A 111 -2.26 -0.17 -11.76
CA GLY A 111 -3.36 -0.99 -11.26
C GLY A 111 -3.62 -0.90 -9.76
N THR A 112 -2.95 0.02 -9.05
CA THR A 112 -3.21 0.24 -7.63
C THR A 112 -4.47 1.08 -7.47
N VAL A 113 -5.44 0.51 -6.75
CA VAL A 113 -6.76 1.10 -6.46
C VAL A 113 -6.84 1.65 -5.05
N SER A 114 -5.95 1.18 -4.15
CA SER A 114 -5.80 1.72 -2.82
C SER A 114 -4.37 1.67 -2.31
N PHE A 115 -4.01 2.59 -1.43
CA PHE A 115 -2.73 2.56 -0.73
C PHE A 115 -2.83 2.96 0.74
N THR A 116 -1.85 2.58 1.54
CA THR A 116 -1.72 2.99 2.95
C THR A 116 -0.47 3.84 3.09
N ASP A 117 -0.63 5.06 3.57
CA ASP A 117 0.45 6.04 3.60
C ASP A 117 0.74 6.55 5.01
N MET A 118 2.01 6.83 5.27
CA MET A 118 2.48 7.48 6.47
C MET A 118 3.45 8.60 6.08
N TYR A 119 3.05 9.86 6.23
CA TYR A 119 3.95 10.96 5.88
C TYR A 119 3.57 12.27 6.59
N PHE A 120 4.21 13.37 6.18
CA PHE A 120 3.94 14.73 6.68
C PHE A 120 2.98 15.50 5.76
N PHE A 121 2.51 16.68 6.21
CA PHE A 121 1.61 17.57 5.46
C PHE A 121 0.33 16.85 4.96
N CYS A 122 -0.24 16.00 5.82
CA CYS A 122 -1.32 15.09 5.44
C CYS A 122 -2.60 15.77 4.97
N GLN A 123 -2.87 17.03 5.33
CA GLN A 123 -4.00 17.77 4.77
C GLN A 123 -3.83 17.98 3.26
N SER A 124 -2.61 18.29 2.82
CA SER A 124 -2.27 18.45 1.41
C SER A 124 -2.32 17.12 0.67
N MET A 125 -1.85 16.04 1.29
CA MET A 125 -2.02 14.68 0.77
C MET A 125 -3.50 14.30 0.64
N ALA A 126 -4.30 14.52 1.67
CA ALA A 126 -5.71 14.18 1.70
C ALA A 126 -6.49 14.88 0.58
N ARG A 127 -6.21 16.17 0.31
CA ARG A 127 -6.80 16.89 -0.83
C ARG A 127 -6.42 16.26 -2.17
N ALA A 128 -5.14 15.91 -2.37
CA ALA A 128 -4.68 15.27 -3.59
C ALA A 128 -5.32 13.88 -3.79
N ILE A 129 -5.38 13.07 -2.73
CA ILE A 129 -5.98 11.73 -2.73
C ILE A 129 -7.47 11.77 -3.04
N VAL A 130 -8.22 12.65 -2.38
CA VAL A 130 -9.67 12.77 -2.61
C VAL A 130 -9.95 13.19 -4.05
N SER A 131 -9.13 14.10 -4.59
CA SER A 131 -9.27 14.63 -5.95
C SER A 131 -8.90 13.60 -7.02
N SER A 132 -7.84 12.80 -6.81
CA SER A 132 -7.46 11.72 -7.73
C SER A 132 -8.51 10.61 -7.76
N GLY A 133 -9.15 10.37 -6.63
CA GLY A 133 -10.20 9.38 -6.48
C GLY A 133 -9.75 7.96 -6.16
N ILE A 134 -8.45 7.77 -5.95
CA ILE A 134 -7.93 6.53 -5.38
C ILE A 134 -8.36 6.38 -3.91
N LYS A 135 -8.36 5.16 -3.38
CA LYS A 135 -8.59 4.91 -1.95
C LYS A 135 -7.30 5.05 -1.14
N CYS A 136 -7.41 5.57 0.08
CA CYS A 136 -6.26 5.64 0.97
C CYS A 136 -6.62 5.39 2.43
N ASN A 137 -5.74 4.71 3.15
CA ASN A 137 -5.62 4.81 4.60
C ASN A 137 -4.43 5.72 4.90
N LEU A 138 -4.69 6.94 5.38
CA LEU A 138 -3.68 7.98 5.57
C LEU A 138 -3.37 8.17 7.05
N SER A 139 -2.09 8.22 7.39
CA SER A 139 -1.62 8.46 8.76
C SER A 139 -0.55 9.55 8.79
N ARG A 140 -0.59 10.41 9.82
CA ARG A 140 0.39 11.49 10.02
C ARG A 140 1.61 10.96 10.73
N GLY A 141 2.72 10.76 10.00
CA GLY A 141 3.99 10.21 10.49
C GLY A 141 4.45 10.86 11.80
N LEU A 142 4.77 10.08 12.83
CA LEU A 142 5.07 10.60 14.17
C LEU A 142 6.43 10.10 14.68
N THR A 143 7.35 11.06 14.85
CA THR A 143 8.65 10.89 15.50
C THR A 143 8.72 11.81 16.73
N VAL A 144 9.16 11.28 17.87
CA VAL A 144 9.25 11.99 19.14
C VAL A 144 10.47 11.50 19.93
N PHE A 145 11.44 12.40 20.12
CA PHE A 145 12.68 12.13 20.87
C PHE A 145 12.71 12.80 22.26
N SER A 146 11.56 13.29 22.74
CA SER A 146 11.43 14.01 24.02
C SER A 146 10.32 13.43 24.88
N ASP A 147 10.31 13.72 26.19
CA ASP A 147 9.29 13.23 27.14
C ASP A 147 7.93 13.94 27.05
N ARG A 148 7.73 14.75 25.99
CA ARG A 148 6.46 15.42 25.72
C ARG A 148 5.35 14.40 25.50
N GLY A 149 4.18 14.68 26.07
CA GLY A 149 2.97 13.89 25.79
C GLY A 149 2.43 14.20 24.39
N TYR A 150 1.82 13.20 23.78
CA TYR A 150 1.21 13.24 22.44
C TYR A 150 0.26 14.42 22.28
N LYS A 151 -0.61 14.68 23.27
CA LYS A 151 -1.59 15.79 23.22
C LYS A 151 -0.96 17.18 23.13
N THR A 152 0.33 17.31 23.45
CA THR A 152 1.06 18.58 23.35
C THR A 152 1.72 18.79 21.99
N LEU A 153 1.79 17.75 21.15
CA LEU A 153 2.48 17.77 19.86
C LEU A 153 1.56 18.31 18.77
N ASP A 154 2.13 18.96 17.75
CA ASP A 154 1.36 19.40 16.59
C ASP A 154 0.74 18.20 15.85
N ALA A 155 1.39 17.04 15.87
CA ALA A 155 0.85 15.79 15.37
C ALA A 155 -0.53 15.42 15.94
N TYR A 156 -0.80 15.74 17.21
CA TYR A 156 -2.13 15.50 17.79
C TYR A 156 -3.18 16.42 17.17
N ARG A 157 -2.84 17.70 16.98
CA ARG A 157 -3.72 18.69 16.35
C ARG A 157 -3.97 18.32 14.88
N ASP A 158 -2.93 17.93 14.15
CA ASP A 158 -3.02 17.45 12.77
C ASP A 158 -3.96 16.23 12.69
N ASN A 159 -3.80 15.25 13.59
CA ASN A 159 -4.65 14.07 13.60
C ASN A 159 -6.11 14.41 13.92
N LEU A 160 -6.38 15.34 14.86
CA LEU A 160 -7.75 15.79 15.13
C LEU A 160 -8.37 16.44 13.89
N ASP A 161 -7.63 17.32 13.21
CA ASP A 161 -8.08 17.97 11.98
C ASP A 161 -8.36 16.94 10.86
N LEU A 162 -7.45 15.98 10.65
CA LEU A 162 -7.63 14.90 9.69
C LEU A 162 -8.88 14.06 10.00
N LEU A 163 -9.02 13.62 11.26
CA LEU A 163 -10.16 12.82 11.70
C LEU A 163 -11.49 13.56 11.55
N GLN A 164 -11.50 14.87 11.81
CA GLN A 164 -12.71 15.68 11.74
C GLN A 164 -13.09 16.06 10.31
N ASN A 165 -12.11 16.48 9.51
CA ASN A 165 -12.37 17.16 8.23
C ASN A 165 -12.11 16.28 7.00
N PHE A 166 -11.35 15.18 7.15
CA PHE A 166 -10.93 14.35 6.02
C PHE A 166 -11.36 12.88 6.12
N ASN A 167 -11.55 12.34 7.33
CA ASN A 167 -11.97 10.95 7.50
C ASN A 167 -13.35 10.71 6.86
N GLY A 168 -13.45 9.67 6.03
CA GLY A 168 -14.66 9.34 5.29
C GLY A 168 -14.89 10.15 4.00
N MET A 169 -14.01 11.09 3.65
CA MET A 169 -14.13 11.83 2.40
C MET A 169 -14.09 10.93 1.16
N GLY A 170 -14.66 11.44 0.07
CA GLY A 170 -14.75 10.71 -1.19
C GLY A 170 -15.65 9.46 -1.11
N GLY A 171 -16.63 9.45 -0.19
CA GLY A 171 -17.56 8.32 0.00
C GLY A 171 -16.95 7.16 0.80
N GLY A 172 -16.06 7.45 1.75
CA GLY A 172 -15.31 6.45 2.52
C GLY A 172 -14.02 5.97 1.85
N ARG A 173 -13.58 6.63 0.77
CA ARG A 173 -12.33 6.30 0.08
C ARG A 173 -11.11 6.71 0.88
N LEU A 174 -11.17 7.85 1.56
CA LEU A 174 -10.13 8.26 2.51
C LEU A 174 -10.52 7.84 3.93
N LYS A 175 -9.67 7.04 4.57
CA LYS A 175 -9.74 6.70 6.00
C LYS A 175 -8.51 7.28 6.69
N ILE A 176 -8.70 7.83 7.88
CA ILE A 176 -7.58 8.33 8.69
C ILE A 176 -7.23 7.30 9.75
N ASP A 177 -5.96 6.87 9.72
CA ASP A 177 -5.35 5.99 10.71
C ASP A 177 -4.33 6.78 11.54
N LEU A 178 -3.94 6.26 12.70
CA LEU A 178 -2.86 6.83 13.50
C LEU A 178 -1.58 6.02 13.31
N CYS A 179 -0.44 6.64 13.55
CA CYS A 179 0.84 5.97 13.42
C CYS A 179 1.87 6.41 14.44
N ILE A 180 2.82 5.51 14.66
CA ILE A 180 4.13 5.78 15.24
C ILE A 180 5.13 5.35 14.18
N HIS A 181 6.16 6.16 13.90
CA HIS A 181 7.15 5.78 12.90
C HIS A 181 7.83 4.45 13.26
N GLY A 182 8.41 4.34 14.45
CA GLY A 182 9.03 3.11 14.96
C GLY A 182 9.40 3.27 16.43
N GLU A 183 9.86 2.18 17.06
CA GLU A 183 10.22 2.19 18.49
C GLU A 183 11.32 3.22 18.77
N TYR A 184 12.42 3.19 18.02
CA TYR A 184 13.61 4.03 18.22
C TYR A 184 13.38 5.53 17.95
N THR A 185 12.20 5.91 17.45
CA THR A 185 11.78 7.30 17.22
C THR A 185 10.58 7.69 18.07
N SER A 186 10.31 6.98 19.16
CA SER A 186 9.18 7.26 20.04
C SER A 186 9.53 7.01 21.50
N THR A 187 8.64 7.42 22.41
CA THR A 187 8.76 7.13 23.84
C THR A 187 7.58 6.25 24.29
N PRO A 188 7.73 5.43 25.34
CA PRO A 188 6.64 4.57 25.82
C PRO A 188 5.35 5.34 26.09
N LYS A 189 5.49 6.53 26.69
CA LYS A 189 4.39 7.45 26.96
C LYS A 189 3.63 7.86 25.71
N VAL A 190 4.33 8.24 24.63
CA VAL A 190 3.70 8.65 23.38
C VAL A 190 3.01 7.45 22.72
N VAL A 191 3.63 6.27 22.75
CA VAL A 191 3.03 5.05 22.20
C VAL A 191 1.71 4.72 22.91
N GLU A 192 1.68 4.71 24.24
CA GLU A 192 0.46 4.48 25.02
C GLU A 192 -0.62 5.54 24.74
N GLU A 193 -0.24 6.83 24.71
CA GLU A 193 -1.19 7.92 24.46
C GLU A 193 -1.78 7.88 23.05
N VAL A 194 -0.98 7.51 22.03
CA VAL A 194 -1.46 7.34 20.65
C VAL A 194 -2.33 6.09 20.53
N ALA A 195 -1.96 4.98 21.16
CA ALA A 195 -2.77 3.76 21.19
C ALA A 195 -4.14 3.99 21.83
N HIS A 196 -4.19 4.75 22.94
CA HIS A 196 -5.44 5.18 23.57
C HIS A 196 -6.25 6.08 22.65
N HIS A 197 -5.62 7.06 21.98
CA HIS A 197 -6.34 7.92 21.04
C HIS A 197 -6.92 7.11 19.87
N ALA A 198 -6.15 6.19 19.29
CA ALA A 198 -6.60 5.33 18.20
C ALA A 198 -7.84 4.52 18.61
N LYS A 199 -7.83 3.98 19.83
CA LYS A 199 -8.99 3.29 20.42
C LYS A 199 -10.20 4.22 20.55
N ASP A 200 -10.02 5.42 21.11
CA ASP A 200 -11.11 6.38 21.37
C ASP A 200 -11.81 6.82 20.08
N VAL A 201 -11.05 6.97 18.99
CA VAL A 201 -11.59 7.41 17.69
C VAL A 201 -11.91 6.24 16.73
N GLY A 202 -11.67 5.00 17.15
CA GLY A 202 -11.86 3.81 16.32
C GLY A 202 -10.93 3.74 15.09
N ALA A 203 -9.76 4.38 15.17
CA ALA A 203 -8.75 4.38 14.12
C ALA A 203 -7.86 3.14 14.19
N ARG A 204 -7.24 2.80 13.07
CA ARG A 204 -6.24 1.72 12.99
C ARG A 204 -4.84 2.29 13.29
N MET A 205 -3.88 1.39 13.43
CA MET A 205 -2.47 1.74 13.63
C MET A 205 -1.61 1.35 12.42
N HIS A 206 -0.61 2.17 12.11
CA HIS A 206 0.44 1.89 11.13
C HIS A 206 1.81 2.16 11.76
N ILE A 207 2.76 1.22 11.64
CA ILE A 207 4.12 1.34 12.20
C ILE A 207 5.16 0.68 11.30
N HIS A 208 6.43 1.11 11.37
CA HIS A 208 7.56 0.25 11.01
C HIS A 208 7.88 -0.68 12.18
N LEU A 209 8.18 -1.95 11.88
CA LEU A 209 8.44 -2.96 12.91
C LEU A 209 9.60 -3.88 12.51
N SER A 210 10.66 -3.90 13.31
CA SER A 210 11.81 -4.81 13.14
C SER A 210 12.35 -4.80 11.70
N GLU A 211 12.52 -3.63 11.09
CA GLU A 211 13.04 -3.47 9.74
C GLU A 211 14.52 -3.86 9.66
N THR A 212 15.35 -3.39 10.59
CA THR A 212 16.79 -3.68 10.59
C THR A 212 17.22 -4.50 11.80
N LYS A 213 18.36 -5.20 11.67
CA LYS A 213 18.92 -5.93 12.81
C LYS A 213 19.28 -4.98 13.96
N LYS A 214 19.82 -3.81 13.60
CA LYS A 214 20.28 -2.81 14.55
C LYS A 214 19.12 -2.32 15.41
N GLU A 215 18.02 -1.88 14.81
CA GLU A 215 16.86 -1.41 15.59
C GLU A 215 16.32 -2.50 16.52
N HIS A 216 16.26 -3.75 16.04
CA HIS A 216 15.67 -4.86 16.77
C HIS A 216 16.50 -5.20 18.01
N GLU A 217 17.81 -5.34 17.84
CA GLU A 217 18.73 -5.64 18.94
C GLU A 217 18.89 -4.47 19.92
N GLU A 218 18.87 -3.23 19.44
CA GLU A 218 18.93 -2.08 20.33
C GLU A 218 17.65 -1.90 21.15
N CYS A 219 16.47 -2.23 20.60
CA CYS A 219 15.21 -2.26 21.36
C CYS A 219 15.31 -3.27 22.53
N LYS A 220 15.84 -4.47 22.26
CA LYS A 220 16.10 -5.49 23.30
C LYS A 220 17.06 -4.97 24.38
N GLN A 221 18.08 -4.19 24.00
CA GLN A 221 19.00 -3.58 24.97
C GLN A 221 18.34 -2.47 25.80
N ARG A 222 17.51 -1.61 25.18
CA ARG A 222 16.81 -0.50 25.86
C ARG A 222 15.69 -0.97 26.78
N HIS A 223 14.94 -1.99 26.36
CA HIS A 223 13.66 -2.33 26.98
C HIS A 223 13.57 -3.77 27.50
N GLY A 224 14.54 -4.64 27.17
CA GLY A 224 14.48 -6.07 27.47
C GLY A 224 13.40 -6.81 26.68
N LEU A 225 12.88 -6.21 25.61
CA LEU A 225 11.78 -6.71 24.78
C LEU A 225 12.15 -6.55 23.30
N THR A 226 11.64 -7.43 22.45
CA THR A 226 11.62 -7.18 20.99
C THR A 226 10.72 -5.98 20.69
N PRO A 227 10.86 -5.32 19.52
CA PRO A 227 9.93 -4.26 19.11
C PRO A 227 8.46 -4.68 19.13
N ALA A 228 8.14 -5.92 18.74
CA ALA A 228 6.76 -6.41 18.75
C ALA A 228 6.23 -6.57 20.19
N ALA A 229 7.01 -7.17 21.09
CA ALA A 229 6.64 -7.28 22.51
C ALA A 229 6.56 -5.92 23.21
N TYR A 230 7.41 -4.96 22.82
CA TYR A 230 7.35 -3.58 23.28
C TYR A 230 6.02 -2.93 22.89
N PHE A 231 5.62 -2.97 21.62
CA PHE A 231 4.37 -2.39 21.17
C PHE A 231 3.12 -3.13 21.70
N GLU A 232 3.20 -4.46 21.88
CA GLU A 232 2.14 -5.20 22.55
C GLU A 232 1.93 -4.73 23.98
N LYS A 233 3.02 -4.63 24.76
CA LYS A 233 2.97 -4.22 26.17
C LYS A 233 2.33 -2.83 26.37
N LEU A 234 2.55 -1.93 25.42
CA LEU A 234 2.05 -0.56 25.45
C LEU A 234 0.64 -0.42 24.81
N GLY A 235 0.01 -1.53 24.45
CA GLY A 235 -1.38 -1.57 23.96
C GLY A 235 -1.56 -1.15 22.51
N LEU A 236 -0.49 -0.93 21.73
CA LEU A 236 -0.61 -0.50 20.33
C LEU A 236 -1.35 -1.54 19.49
N PHE A 237 -1.03 -2.81 19.68
CA PHE A 237 -1.68 -3.93 18.99
C PHE A 237 -3.08 -4.28 19.52
N ASP A 238 -3.63 -3.51 20.46
CA ASP A 238 -5.04 -3.65 20.84
C ASP A 238 -5.98 -3.04 19.79
N GLN A 239 -5.44 -2.28 18.84
CA GLN A 239 -6.14 -1.83 17.64
C GLN A 239 -5.65 -2.60 16.40
N PRO A 240 -6.50 -2.75 15.36
CA PRO A 240 -6.06 -3.31 14.10
C PRO A 240 -4.83 -2.57 13.59
N THR A 241 -3.75 -3.31 13.32
CA THR A 241 -2.45 -2.72 13.00
C THR A 241 -1.89 -3.28 11.70
N THR A 242 -1.34 -2.40 10.87
CA THR A 242 -0.45 -2.75 9.77
C THR A 242 0.99 -2.45 10.19
N ALA A 243 1.85 -3.46 10.18
CA ALA A 243 3.26 -3.34 10.54
C ALA A 243 4.12 -3.55 9.29
N ALA A 244 4.85 -2.51 8.90
CA ALA A 244 5.73 -2.51 7.74
C ALA A 244 7.03 -3.27 8.03
N HIS A 245 7.59 -3.88 6.98
CA HIS A 245 8.85 -4.63 6.96
C HIS A 245 8.83 -5.97 7.70
N CYS A 246 8.83 -5.97 9.03
CA CYS A 246 8.89 -7.17 9.87
C CYS A 246 10.03 -8.12 9.49
N VAL A 247 11.22 -7.58 9.22
CA VAL A 247 12.36 -8.35 8.70
C VAL A 247 13.01 -9.22 9.77
N TRP A 248 13.20 -8.65 10.95
CA TRP A 248 13.94 -9.25 12.07
C TRP A 248 13.02 -9.70 13.21
N ILE A 249 11.72 -9.89 12.95
CA ILE A 249 10.83 -10.49 13.96
C ILE A 249 11.34 -11.90 14.32
N GLU A 250 11.22 -12.26 15.60
CA GLU A 250 11.74 -13.53 16.10
C GLU A 250 10.89 -14.12 17.24
N GLY A 251 11.00 -15.43 17.47
CA GLY A 251 10.47 -16.10 18.65
C GLY A 251 8.98 -15.80 18.91
N GLU A 252 8.67 -15.21 20.07
CA GLU A 252 7.29 -14.91 20.48
C GLU A 252 6.62 -13.83 19.62
N ASP A 253 7.38 -13.06 18.82
CA ASP A 253 6.82 -12.03 17.95
C ASP A 253 5.76 -12.62 17.01
N PHE A 254 5.99 -13.81 16.47
CA PHE A 254 5.03 -14.48 15.59
C PHE A 254 3.69 -14.76 16.29
N ASP A 255 3.74 -15.22 17.55
CA ASP A 255 2.55 -15.48 18.34
C ASP A 255 1.81 -14.20 18.70
N ILE A 256 2.54 -13.12 18.98
CA ILE A 256 1.99 -11.78 19.23
C ILE A 256 1.25 -11.30 17.99
N LEU A 257 1.90 -11.27 16.83
CA LEU A 257 1.31 -10.79 15.58
C LEU A 257 0.06 -11.59 15.20
N LYS A 258 0.12 -12.92 15.33
CA LYS A 258 -1.02 -13.80 15.07
C LYS A 258 -2.18 -13.55 16.04
N ARG A 259 -1.91 -13.54 17.35
CA ARG A 259 -2.92 -13.35 18.39
C ARG A 259 -3.61 -12.00 18.29
N LYS A 260 -2.86 -10.95 17.96
CA LYS A 260 -3.35 -9.58 17.82
C LYS A 260 -3.93 -9.27 16.44
N GLY A 261 -3.80 -10.20 15.48
CA GLY A 261 -4.30 -10.00 14.12
C GLY A 261 -3.58 -8.88 13.37
N VAL A 262 -2.28 -8.68 13.64
CA VAL A 262 -1.46 -7.69 12.95
C VAL A 262 -1.26 -8.13 11.50
N THR A 263 -1.41 -7.18 10.57
CA THR A 263 -1.03 -7.41 9.16
C THR A 263 0.42 -7.02 8.96
N VAL A 264 1.20 -7.92 8.38
CA VAL A 264 2.58 -7.63 7.95
C VAL A 264 2.53 -7.05 6.54
N ALA A 265 2.95 -5.79 6.37
CA ALA A 265 3.18 -5.20 5.06
C ALA A 265 4.64 -5.45 4.64
N CYS A 266 4.84 -6.46 3.78
CA CYS A 266 6.16 -6.80 3.26
C CYS A 266 6.57 -5.81 2.16
N ASN A 267 7.80 -5.30 2.25
CA ASN A 267 8.37 -4.32 1.30
C ASN A 267 9.65 -4.90 0.66
N PRO A 268 9.56 -5.94 -0.19
CA PRO A 268 10.72 -6.73 -0.59
C PRO A 268 11.76 -5.92 -1.37
N VAL A 269 11.34 -5.01 -2.26
CA VAL A 269 12.28 -4.18 -3.03
C VAL A 269 13.04 -3.24 -2.09
N SER A 270 12.33 -2.54 -1.20
CA SER A 270 12.95 -1.63 -0.23
C SER A 270 13.91 -2.35 0.71
N ASN A 271 13.46 -3.46 1.30
CA ASN A 271 14.28 -4.26 2.20
C ASN A 271 15.59 -4.74 1.53
N MET A 272 15.53 -5.09 0.24
CA MET A 272 16.72 -5.46 -0.52
C MET A 272 17.59 -4.24 -0.85
N LYS A 273 17.00 -3.13 -1.27
CA LYS A 273 17.72 -1.91 -1.69
C LYS A 273 18.48 -1.28 -0.53
N LEU A 274 17.91 -1.28 0.68
CA LEU A 274 18.54 -0.75 1.90
C LEU A 274 19.37 -1.79 2.65
N ALA A 275 19.43 -3.04 2.15
CA ALA A 275 20.06 -4.17 2.82
C ALA A 275 19.53 -4.42 4.25
N SER A 276 18.24 -4.13 4.49
CA SER A 276 17.55 -4.37 5.76
C SER A 276 17.45 -5.87 6.05
N GLY A 277 17.24 -6.70 5.02
CA GLY A 277 17.23 -8.16 5.10
C GLY A 277 16.02 -8.81 4.40
N PHE A 278 15.64 -10.01 4.85
CA PHE A 278 14.51 -10.76 4.30
C PHE A 278 13.50 -11.07 5.40
N ALA A 279 12.27 -10.57 5.27
CA ALA A 279 11.19 -10.94 6.18
C ALA A 279 10.92 -12.46 6.16
N PRO A 280 10.57 -13.09 7.28
CA PRO A 280 10.35 -14.54 7.38
C PRO A 280 9.00 -14.95 6.78
N VAL A 281 8.75 -14.59 5.52
CA VAL A 281 7.47 -14.79 4.82
C VAL A 281 6.99 -16.24 4.81
N PRO A 282 7.83 -17.27 4.57
CA PRO A 282 7.37 -18.66 4.67
C PRO A 282 6.76 -18.99 6.03
N GLN A 283 7.42 -18.57 7.12
CA GLN A 283 6.93 -18.81 8.48
C GLN A 283 5.64 -18.03 8.77
N LEU A 284 5.56 -16.77 8.30
CA LEU A 284 4.34 -15.96 8.42
C LEU A 284 3.14 -16.62 7.70
N LEU A 285 3.37 -17.17 6.50
CA LEU A 285 2.35 -17.90 5.73
C LEU A 285 1.92 -19.19 6.44
N ASP A 286 2.86 -20.00 6.92
CA ASP A 286 2.58 -21.26 7.64
C ASP A 286 1.75 -21.02 8.91
N LEU A 287 2.00 -19.91 9.60
CA LEU A 287 1.26 -19.52 10.81
C LEU A 287 -0.09 -18.87 10.52
N GLY A 288 -0.40 -18.56 9.26
CA GLY A 288 -1.62 -17.89 8.84
C GLY A 288 -1.70 -16.42 9.24
N ILE A 289 -0.56 -15.75 9.40
CA ILE A 289 -0.51 -14.30 9.66
C ILE A 289 -0.86 -13.58 8.35
N ASN A 290 -1.69 -12.53 8.43
CA ASN A 290 -2.08 -11.78 7.24
C ASN A 290 -0.87 -11.03 6.67
N ILE A 291 -0.49 -11.34 5.44
CA ILE A 291 0.59 -10.64 4.71
C ILE A 291 -0.05 -9.80 3.61
N ALA A 292 0.32 -8.52 3.59
CA ALA A 292 0.07 -7.60 2.50
C ALA A 292 1.40 -7.11 1.89
N LEU A 293 1.34 -6.49 0.72
CA LEU A 293 2.53 -6.00 0.03
C LEU A 293 2.56 -4.46 0.00
N GLY A 294 3.72 -3.86 0.22
CA GLY A 294 3.94 -2.42 0.09
C GLY A 294 5.15 -2.12 -0.78
N THR A 295 5.18 -0.92 -1.37
CA THR A 295 6.33 -0.45 -2.17
C THR A 295 7.35 0.31 -1.34
N ASP A 296 6.96 0.79 -0.15
CA ASP A 296 7.66 1.85 0.58
C ASP A 296 7.72 3.15 -0.27
N GLY A 297 8.58 4.10 0.06
CA GLY A 297 8.80 5.36 -0.66
C GLY A 297 9.72 5.24 -1.89
N CYS A 298 9.57 6.15 -2.85
CA CYS A 298 10.41 6.18 -4.06
C CYS A 298 11.89 6.54 -3.83
N ALA A 299 12.30 6.79 -2.59
CA ALA A 299 13.71 6.98 -2.24
C ALA A 299 14.40 5.64 -1.88
N SER A 300 13.63 4.58 -1.62
CA SER A 300 14.10 3.24 -1.26
C SER A 300 13.57 2.14 -2.19
N ASN A 301 12.86 2.47 -3.28
CA ASN A 301 12.34 1.48 -4.25
C ASN A 301 13.02 1.50 -5.64
N ASN A 302 12.73 2.37 -6.62
CA ASN A 302 12.32 3.78 -6.58
C ASN A 302 11.13 4.09 -7.51
N ASN A 303 10.13 3.22 -7.56
CA ASN A 303 8.88 3.46 -8.28
C ASN A 303 7.68 2.94 -7.47
N LEU A 304 6.46 3.24 -7.92
CA LEU A 304 5.22 2.76 -7.28
C LEU A 304 4.52 1.66 -8.10
N ASN A 305 5.29 0.89 -8.86
CA ASN A 305 4.79 -0.27 -9.60
C ASN A 305 4.77 -1.51 -8.69
N ILE A 306 3.65 -1.70 -8.00
CA ILE A 306 3.46 -2.82 -7.08
C ILE A 306 3.60 -4.20 -7.75
N MET A 307 3.50 -4.30 -9.08
CA MET A 307 3.74 -5.56 -9.80
C MET A 307 5.21 -5.98 -9.78
N GLN A 308 6.16 -5.04 -9.67
CA GLN A 308 7.58 -5.37 -9.48
C GLN A 308 7.82 -5.98 -8.10
N ASP A 309 7.22 -5.38 -7.07
CA ASP A 309 7.22 -5.94 -5.72
C ASP A 309 6.52 -7.31 -5.69
N LEU A 310 5.42 -7.50 -6.44
CA LEU A 310 4.70 -8.78 -6.53
C LEU A 310 5.59 -9.87 -7.12
N TYR A 311 6.25 -9.58 -8.24
CA TYR A 311 7.20 -10.48 -8.88
C TYR A 311 8.31 -10.88 -7.90
N LEU A 312 8.91 -9.89 -7.24
CA LEU A 312 9.99 -10.13 -6.29
C LEU A 312 9.49 -10.93 -5.08
N PHE A 313 8.33 -10.61 -4.52
CA PHE A 313 7.71 -11.36 -3.42
C PHE A 313 7.51 -12.84 -3.79
N GLY A 314 7.03 -13.12 -5.00
CA GLY A 314 6.81 -14.48 -5.49
C GLY A 314 8.08 -15.31 -5.74
N MET A 315 9.25 -14.67 -5.84
CA MET A 315 10.53 -15.30 -6.20
C MET A 315 11.56 -15.28 -5.08
N LEU A 316 11.66 -14.19 -4.34
CA LEU A 316 12.74 -13.91 -3.40
C LEU A 316 12.87 -14.99 -2.34
N TYR A 317 11.76 -15.34 -1.69
CA TYR A 317 11.76 -16.28 -0.58
C TYR A 317 12.02 -17.72 -1.02
N LYS A 318 11.76 -18.05 -2.30
CA LYS A 318 12.17 -19.32 -2.90
C LYS A 318 13.69 -19.39 -3.02
N GLY A 319 14.30 -18.31 -3.51
CA GLY A 319 15.75 -18.20 -3.63
C GLY A 319 16.47 -18.25 -2.27
N VAL A 320 15.95 -17.54 -1.28
CA VAL A 320 16.54 -17.49 0.08
C VAL A 320 16.41 -18.83 0.82
N SER A 321 15.26 -19.51 0.69
CA SER A 321 15.01 -20.79 1.37
C SER A 321 15.57 -22.01 0.65
N GLY A 322 15.84 -21.91 -0.66
CA GLY A 322 16.16 -23.05 -1.51
C GLY A 322 14.96 -23.95 -1.82
N ASP A 323 13.74 -23.53 -1.47
CA ASP A 323 12.51 -24.28 -1.69
C ASP A 323 11.56 -23.50 -2.63
N PRO A 324 11.24 -24.03 -3.82
CA PRO A 324 10.40 -23.33 -4.80
C PRO A 324 8.90 -23.29 -4.41
N THR A 325 8.49 -23.93 -3.32
CA THR A 325 7.08 -24.11 -2.93
C THR A 325 6.60 -23.11 -1.88
N VAL A 326 7.52 -22.37 -1.23
CA VAL A 326 7.22 -21.55 -0.03
C VAL A 326 6.31 -20.35 -0.26
N VAL A 327 6.16 -19.90 -1.51
CA VAL A 327 5.19 -18.85 -1.90
C VAL A 327 4.51 -19.26 -3.20
N THR A 328 3.22 -19.55 -3.12
CA THR A 328 2.39 -19.86 -4.30
C THR A 328 1.91 -18.59 -5.01
N PRO A 329 1.57 -18.64 -6.31
CA PRO A 329 0.96 -17.51 -7.01
C PRO A 329 -0.30 -16.98 -6.33
N ALA A 330 -1.16 -17.87 -5.80
CA ALA A 330 -2.37 -17.47 -5.08
C ALA A 330 -2.05 -16.69 -3.80
N GLN A 331 -1.04 -17.08 -3.03
CA GLN A 331 -0.59 -16.33 -1.84
C GLN A 331 -0.03 -14.95 -2.23
N ALA A 332 0.76 -14.88 -3.31
CA ALA A 332 1.31 -13.62 -3.81
C ALA A 332 0.20 -12.66 -4.28
N LEU A 333 -0.76 -13.15 -5.08
CA LEU A 333 -1.92 -12.38 -5.52
C LEU A 333 -2.79 -11.94 -4.34
N ALA A 334 -3.01 -12.81 -3.34
CA ALA A 334 -3.74 -12.46 -2.13
C ALA A 334 -3.09 -11.30 -1.37
N ALA A 335 -1.76 -11.32 -1.25
CA ALA A 335 -0.99 -10.29 -0.55
C ALA A 335 -1.18 -8.89 -1.16
N VAL A 336 -1.26 -8.79 -2.49
CA VAL A 336 -1.42 -7.52 -3.19
C VAL A 336 -2.88 -7.16 -3.48
N THR A 337 -3.85 -8.00 -3.12
CA THR A 337 -5.29 -7.75 -3.32
C THR A 337 -6.08 -7.86 -2.00
N VAL A 338 -6.74 -8.99 -1.75
CA VAL A 338 -7.67 -9.19 -0.64
C VAL A 338 -7.02 -8.97 0.73
N ASN A 339 -5.76 -9.35 0.92
CA ASN A 339 -5.08 -9.16 2.20
C ASN A 339 -4.71 -7.69 2.44
N GLY A 340 -4.38 -6.94 1.38
CA GLY A 340 -4.19 -5.49 1.46
C GLY A 340 -5.49 -4.76 1.79
N PHE A 341 -6.62 -5.14 1.18
CA PHE A 341 -7.91 -4.57 1.55
C PHE A 341 -8.29 -4.88 3.01
N ARG A 342 -8.00 -6.10 3.49
CA ARG A 342 -8.15 -6.46 4.92
C ARG A 342 -7.27 -5.61 5.84
N SER A 343 -6.03 -5.31 5.44
CA SER A 343 -5.12 -4.44 6.21
C SER A 343 -5.71 -3.03 6.42
N GLN A 344 -6.50 -2.56 5.46
CA GLN A 344 -7.20 -1.27 5.48
C GLN A 344 -8.62 -1.32 6.10
N GLY A 345 -9.05 -2.49 6.57
CA GLY A 345 -10.40 -2.72 7.09
C GLY A 345 -11.50 -2.53 6.03
N ARG A 346 -11.23 -2.91 4.78
CA ARG A 346 -12.17 -2.87 3.65
C ARG A 346 -12.61 -4.30 3.31
N MET A 347 -13.67 -4.76 3.96
CA MET A 347 -14.15 -6.15 3.82
C MET A 347 -15.09 -6.35 2.62
N ASP A 348 -15.51 -5.26 1.98
CA ASP A 348 -16.36 -5.23 0.78
C ASP A 348 -15.55 -5.05 -0.52
N SER A 349 -14.23 -5.20 -0.48
CA SER A 349 -13.31 -5.08 -1.63
C SER A 349 -12.39 -6.31 -1.74
N GLY A 350 -11.64 -6.44 -2.84
CA GLY A 350 -10.60 -7.46 -3.03
C GLY A 350 -11.08 -8.78 -3.63
N ALA A 351 -12.36 -9.10 -3.50
CA ALA A 351 -12.99 -10.27 -4.12
C ALA A 351 -13.94 -9.84 -5.24
N ILE A 352 -13.87 -10.47 -6.42
CA ILE A 352 -14.77 -10.22 -7.54
C ILE A 352 -16.07 -11.01 -7.31
N LYS A 353 -16.97 -10.37 -6.58
CA LYS A 353 -18.24 -10.95 -6.13
C LYS A 353 -19.36 -9.93 -6.22
N VAL A 354 -20.56 -10.37 -6.61
CA VAL A 354 -21.75 -9.52 -6.56
C VAL A 354 -21.94 -8.93 -5.15
N GLY A 355 -22.12 -7.62 -5.08
CA GLY A 355 -22.28 -6.85 -3.85
C GLY A 355 -20.99 -6.16 -3.37
N ASN A 356 -19.82 -6.62 -3.79
CA ASN A 356 -18.54 -5.99 -3.47
C ASN A 356 -18.33 -4.71 -4.28
N ARG A 357 -17.47 -3.82 -3.77
CA ARG A 357 -16.99 -2.63 -4.46
C ARG A 357 -16.26 -3.01 -5.74
N ALA A 358 -16.51 -2.24 -6.78
CA ALA A 358 -15.85 -2.39 -8.07
C ALA A 358 -14.48 -1.69 -8.05
N ASP A 359 -13.53 -2.33 -7.34
CA ASP A 359 -12.11 -1.98 -7.34
C ASP A 359 -11.36 -2.96 -8.24
N LEU A 360 -11.28 -2.62 -9.51
CA LEU A 360 -10.95 -3.57 -10.57
C LEU A 360 -9.85 -3.03 -11.47
N ILE A 361 -9.07 -3.94 -12.03
CA ILE A 361 -8.15 -3.64 -13.12
C ILE A 361 -8.42 -4.55 -14.30
N VAL A 362 -8.03 -4.11 -15.50
CA VAL A 362 -7.94 -4.97 -16.69
C VAL A 362 -6.49 -5.02 -17.14
N LEU A 363 -5.92 -6.22 -17.20
CA LEU A 363 -4.60 -6.48 -17.77
C LEU A 363 -4.73 -6.86 -19.25
N ASN A 364 -3.79 -6.41 -20.07
CA ASN A 364 -3.63 -6.86 -21.44
C ASN A 364 -3.03 -8.26 -21.47
N THR A 365 -3.75 -9.23 -21.99
CA THR A 365 -3.22 -10.59 -22.18
C THR A 365 -2.75 -10.86 -23.60
N ASP A 366 -2.93 -9.91 -24.52
CA ASP A 366 -2.44 -10.02 -25.89
C ASP A 366 -1.06 -9.38 -26.06
N VAL A 367 -0.10 -9.91 -25.30
CA VAL A 367 1.31 -9.54 -25.36
C VAL A 367 2.17 -10.80 -25.32
N PRO A 368 3.37 -10.80 -25.95
CA PRO A 368 4.20 -12.00 -26.03
C PRO A 368 4.51 -12.66 -24.68
N SER A 369 4.67 -11.87 -23.60
CA SER A 369 4.95 -12.37 -22.26
C SER A 369 3.81 -13.19 -21.64
N MET A 370 2.58 -13.08 -22.15
CA MET A 370 1.41 -13.77 -21.61
C MET A 370 1.06 -15.06 -22.37
N TYR A 371 1.80 -15.43 -23.42
CA TYR A 371 1.57 -16.64 -24.20
C TYR A 371 2.65 -17.73 -23.99
N PRO A 372 2.26 -19.01 -23.88
CA PRO A 372 0.88 -19.51 -23.77
C PRO A 372 0.29 -19.24 -22.38
N ALA A 373 -1.03 -19.01 -22.33
CA ALA A 373 -1.76 -18.76 -21.09
C ALA A 373 -2.28 -20.07 -20.46
N THR A 374 -1.37 -20.96 -20.03
CA THR A 374 -1.73 -22.23 -19.38
C THR A 374 -2.23 -22.04 -17.95
N ASP A 375 -1.57 -21.17 -17.19
CA ASP A 375 -1.99 -20.70 -15.87
C ASP A 375 -1.87 -19.17 -15.83
N VAL A 376 -3.03 -18.51 -15.93
CA VAL A 376 -3.10 -17.05 -16.00
C VAL A 376 -2.68 -16.41 -14.68
N ALA A 377 -3.01 -17.00 -13.54
CA ALA A 377 -2.62 -16.45 -12.23
C ALA A 377 -1.09 -16.50 -12.06
N CYS A 378 -0.47 -17.59 -12.50
CA CYS A 378 0.98 -17.72 -12.56
C CYS A 378 1.60 -16.65 -13.47
N ASN A 379 1.02 -16.42 -14.66
CA ASN A 379 1.51 -15.39 -15.59
C ASN A 379 1.36 -13.97 -15.01
N VAL A 380 0.29 -13.66 -14.25
CA VAL A 380 0.14 -12.35 -13.59
C VAL A 380 1.29 -12.09 -12.61
N VAL A 381 1.72 -13.11 -11.85
CA VAL A 381 2.80 -12.95 -10.86
C VAL A 381 4.18 -12.90 -11.52
N TYR A 382 4.43 -13.76 -12.51
CA TYR A 382 5.80 -14.02 -13.00
C TYR A 382 6.12 -13.44 -14.39
N ALA A 383 5.12 -13.01 -15.16
CA ALA A 383 5.33 -12.56 -16.53
C ALA A 383 4.74 -11.16 -16.82
N ALA A 384 3.57 -10.86 -16.27
CA ALA A 384 2.89 -9.59 -16.47
C ALA A 384 3.73 -8.42 -15.92
N GLN A 385 3.58 -7.27 -16.57
CA GLN A 385 4.25 -6.03 -16.24
C GLN A 385 3.21 -4.98 -15.86
N GLY A 386 3.60 -3.98 -15.07
CA GLY A 386 2.73 -2.83 -14.77
C GLY A 386 2.24 -2.11 -16.03
N ALA A 387 3.00 -2.15 -17.12
CA ALA A 387 2.61 -1.60 -18.42
C ALA A 387 1.46 -2.37 -19.11
N ASP A 388 1.16 -3.59 -18.68
CA ASP A 388 0.05 -4.38 -19.21
C ASP A 388 -1.30 -3.93 -18.64
N VAL A 389 -1.33 -3.09 -17.60
CA VAL A 389 -2.59 -2.51 -17.08
C VAL A 389 -3.21 -1.59 -18.13
N LYS A 390 -4.38 -1.97 -18.65
CA LYS A 390 -5.19 -1.19 -19.60
C LYS A 390 -6.20 -0.28 -18.92
N LEU A 391 -6.71 -0.68 -17.76
CA LEU A 391 -7.79 0.02 -17.06
C LEU A 391 -7.64 -0.15 -15.56
N THR A 392 -7.84 0.93 -14.80
CA THR A 392 -7.94 0.92 -13.34
C THR A 392 -9.21 1.61 -12.90
N MET A 393 -10.03 0.90 -12.11
CA MET A 393 -11.34 1.32 -11.64
C MET A 393 -11.39 1.31 -10.12
N VAL A 394 -11.89 2.39 -9.52
CA VAL A 394 -12.07 2.53 -8.06
C VAL A 394 -13.51 2.90 -7.77
N ASP A 395 -14.19 2.11 -6.91
CA ASP A 395 -15.62 2.26 -6.63
C ASP A 395 -16.47 2.42 -7.91
N GLY A 396 -16.18 1.61 -8.94
CA GLY A 396 -16.90 1.61 -10.21
C GLY A 396 -16.60 2.78 -11.15
N LYS A 397 -15.67 3.67 -10.79
CA LYS A 397 -15.22 4.78 -11.65
C LYS A 397 -13.88 4.45 -12.28
N VAL A 398 -13.79 4.52 -13.60
CA VAL A 398 -12.53 4.40 -14.33
C VAL A 398 -11.68 5.64 -14.05
N LEU A 399 -10.49 5.44 -13.48
CA LEU A 399 -9.54 6.52 -13.15
C LEU A 399 -8.32 6.56 -14.07
N TYR A 400 -8.01 5.41 -14.68
CA TYR A 400 -6.97 5.27 -15.68
C TYR A 400 -7.44 4.33 -16.79
N GLN A 401 -7.21 4.69 -18.05
CA GLN A 401 -7.47 3.81 -19.19
C GLN A 401 -6.53 4.11 -20.38
N ASN A 402 -5.75 3.13 -20.82
CA ASN A 402 -4.88 3.20 -21.99
C ASN A 402 -3.96 4.45 -22.05
N GLY A 403 -3.40 4.86 -20.91
CA GLY A 403 -2.53 6.05 -20.82
C GLY A 403 -3.24 7.32 -20.39
N GLU A 404 -4.56 7.36 -20.42
CA GLU A 404 -5.38 8.52 -20.07
C GLU A 404 -5.87 8.47 -18.62
N TYR A 405 -6.00 9.64 -17.99
CA TYR A 405 -6.50 9.81 -16.62
C TYR A 405 -7.77 10.65 -16.62
N THR A 406 -8.78 10.25 -15.84
CA THR A 406 -10.07 10.97 -15.81
C THR A 406 -10.12 12.08 -14.77
N THR A 407 -9.23 12.07 -13.79
CA THR A 407 -9.21 12.98 -12.63
C THR A 407 -7.88 13.72 -12.43
N ILE A 408 -6.83 13.36 -13.16
CA ILE A 408 -5.48 13.90 -12.99
C ILE A 408 -4.99 14.47 -14.31
N ASP A 409 -4.56 15.72 -14.29
CA ASP A 409 -3.73 16.30 -15.35
C ASP A 409 -2.28 15.82 -15.14
N ILE A 410 -1.88 14.80 -15.89
CA ILE A 410 -0.58 14.15 -15.72
C ILE A 410 0.59 15.08 -16.08
N GLU A 411 0.43 15.91 -17.12
CA GLU A 411 1.48 16.84 -17.54
C GLU A 411 1.72 17.89 -16.46
N LYS A 412 0.63 18.45 -15.90
CA LYS A 412 0.71 19.38 -14.78
C LYS A 412 1.30 18.73 -13.53
N ALA A 413 0.89 17.51 -13.17
CA ALA A 413 1.42 16.80 -12.01
C ALA A 413 2.93 16.57 -12.11
N GLN A 414 3.42 16.19 -13.29
CA GLN A 414 4.85 16.03 -13.59
C GLN A 414 5.59 17.36 -13.51
N PHE A 415 5.06 18.41 -14.16
CA PHE A 415 5.65 19.74 -14.17
C PHE A 415 5.78 20.32 -12.75
N ASP A 416 4.70 20.30 -11.98
CA ASP A 416 4.67 20.86 -10.62
C ASP A 416 5.61 20.08 -9.70
N THR A 417 5.61 18.74 -9.76
CA THR A 417 6.53 17.92 -8.97
C THR A 417 7.99 18.26 -9.30
N GLN A 418 8.37 18.31 -10.57
CA GLN A 418 9.73 18.66 -10.99
C GLN A 418 10.13 20.08 -10.57
N LYS A 419 9.21 21.03 -10.70
CA LYS A 419 9.39 22.42 -10.25
C LYS A 419 9.68 22.46 -8.74
N HIS A 420 8.90 21.76 -7.93
CA HIS A 420 9.08 21.73 -6.48
C HIS A 420 10.37 21.01 -6.06
N THR A 421 10.71 19.88 -6.69
CA THR A 421 12.01 19.22 -6.49
C THR A 421 13.16 20.19 -6.77
N ASN A 422 13.13 20.91 -7.89
CA ASN A 422 14.18 21.88 -8.24
C ASN A 422 14.28 23.04 -7.23
N LEU A 423 13.16 23.47 -6.63
CA LEU A 423 13.16 24.52 -5.60
C LEU A 423 13.75 24.02 -4.28
N ILE A 424 13.48 22.77 -3.91
CA ILE A 424 14.07 22.16 -2.72
C ILE A 424 15.57 21.97 -2.91
N LEU A 425 16.00 21.41 -4.06
CA LEU A 425 17.42 21.18 -4.36
C LEU A 425 18.27 22.45 -4.36
N LYS A 426 17.68 23.63 -4.63
CA LYS A 426 18.39 24.92 -4.54
C LYS A 426 18.64 25.39 -3.10
N GLN A 427 17.99 24.77 -2.11
CA GLN A 427 18.08 25.11 -0.69
C GLN A 427 18.96 24.14 0.11
N LEU A 428 19.40 23.04 -0.52
CA LEU A 428 20.34 22.05 0.00
C LEU A 428 21.75 22.39 -0.46
#